data_AF-A0A142W2W9-F1
#
_entry.id   AF-A0A142W2W9-F1
#
_cell.length_a   1.000
_cell.length_b   1.000
_cell.length_c   1.000
_cell.angle_alpha   90.00
_cell.angle_beta   90.00
_cell.angle_gamma   90.00
#
_symmetry.space_group_name_H-M   'P 1'
#
loop_
_entity.id
_entity.type
_entity.pdbx_description
1 polymer ?
#
loop_
_entity_poly.entity_id
_entity_poly.type
_entity_poly.pdbx_seq_one_letter_code
_entity_poly.pdbx_strand_id
1 'polypeptide(L)'
;MRLMISAFSLLAASVVITCVIASEMERIPEITRDLPATYAEGEPIFDARLKARFPLGTAENAIIEELERQGFSIKEGPHGRFATFVEKKLIVSNIWNVGWEAENGAVSKIWGVYGGRGP
;
A
#
# COMPACT_ATOMS: atom_id res chain seq x y z
N MET A 1 57.42 -28.94 -38.05
CA MET A 1 56.79 -30.03 -37.27
C MET A 1 56.60 -29.55 -35.83
N ARG A 2 55.33 -29.35 -35.42
CA ARG A 2 54.77 -29.17 -34.05
C ARG A 2 55.11 -27.84 -33.31
N LEU A 3 54.15 -26.93 -33.13
CA LEU A 3 53.13 -26.83 -32.03
C LEU A 3 53.82 -26.54 -30.66
N MET A 4 53.43 -25.56 -29.85
CA MET A 4 52.08 -25.26 -29.36
C MET A 4 51.93 -23.80 -28.91
N ILE A 5 50.72 -23.29 -29.14
CA ILE A 5 50.15 -22.01 -28.72
C ILE A 5 49.91 -22.06 -27.20
N SER A 6 50.48 -21.13 -26.43
CA SER A 6 50.15 -20.98 -25.01
C SER A 6 48.79 -20.32 -24.87
N ALA A 7 47.86 -21.06 -24.28
CA ALA A 7 46.51 -20.64 -23.97
C ALA A 7 46.52 -19.51 -22.93
N PHE A 8 46.17 -18.30 -23.36
CA PHE A 8 45.77 -17.22 -22.45
C PHE A 8 44.40 -17.58 -21.86
N SER A 9 44.41 -17.92 -20.58
CA SER A 9 43.23 -18.28 -19.80
C SER A 9 42.20 -17.16 -19.80
N LEU A 10 40.99 -17.48 -20.26
CA LEU A 10 39.78 -16.65 -20.12
C LEU A 10 39.48 -16.39 -18.63
N LEU A 11 39.41 -15.13 -18.22
CA LEU A 11 38.69 -14.71 -17.03
C LEU A 11 37.31 -14.19 -17.45
N ALA A 12 36.30 -15.06 -17.37
CA ALA A 12 34.91 -14.67 -17.48
C ALA A 12 34.49 -14.01 -16.15
N ALA A 13 34.38 -12.68 -16.13
CA ALA A 13 33.80 -11.96 -15.00
C ALA A 13 32.29 -12.21 -14.96
N SER A 14 31.85 -13.16 -14.14
CA SER A 14 30.43 -13.39 -13.86
C SER A 14 29.93 -12.29 -12.91
N VAL A 15 29.21 -11.31 -13.46
CA VAL A 15 28.46 -10.33 -12.67
C VAL A 15 27.24 -11.06 -12.10
N VAL A 16 27.34 -11.47 -10.83
CA VAL A 16 26.19 -11.99 -10.08
C VAL A 16 25.35 -10.79 -9.67
N ILE A 17 24.39 -10.42 -10.53
CA ILE A 17 23.32 -9.49 -10.18
C ILE A 17 22.52 -10.17 -9.07
N THR A 18 22.81 -9.80 -7.82
CA THR A 18 22.08 -10.30 -6.68
C THR A 18 20.77 -9.53 -6.66
N CYS A 19 19.74 -10.11 -7.26
CA CYS A 19 18.38 -9.61 -7.16
C CYS A 19 17.98 -9.72 -5.69
N VAL A 20 18.11 -8.63 -4.93
CA VAL A 20 17.52 -8.52 -3.61
C VAL A 20 16.02 -8.47 -3.84
N ILE A 21 15.39 -9.64 -3.86
CA ILE A 21 13.95 -9.75 -3.72
C ILE A 21 13.68 -9.37 -2.26
N ALA A 22 13.48 -8.07 -2.04
CA ALA A 22 12.84 -7.60 -0.83
C ALA A 22 11.48 -8.29 -0.80
N SER A 23 11.37 -9.32 0.05
CA SER A 23 10.09 -9.94 0.34
C SER A 23 9.26 -8.84 1.01
N GLU A 24 8.42 -8.18 0.22
CA GLU A 24 7.34 -7.32 0.70
C GLU A 24 6.39 -8.22 1.49
N MET A 25 6.78 -8.53 2.72
CA MET A 25 5.84 -8.93 3.74
C MET A 25 4.91 -7.73 3.87
N GLU A 26 3.74 -7.83 3.22
CA GLU A 26 2.75 -6.76 3.10
C GLU A 26 2.45 -6.24 4.50
N ARG A 27 3.14 -5.16 4.88
CA ARG A 27 3.07 -4.66 6.25
C ARG A 27 1.70 -4.04 6.38
N ILE A 28 0.96 -4.48 7.38
CA ILE A 28 -0.31 -3.85 7.75
C ILE A 28 -0.08 -2.32 7.85
N PRO A 29 -0.83 -1.52 7.07
CA PRO A 29 -0.73 -0.07 7.05
C PRO A 29 -0.78 0.48 8.47
N GLU A 30 0.06 1.46 8.78
CA GLU A 30 0.06 2.10 10.10
C GLU A 30 -1.33 2.65 10.45
N ILE A 31 -2.01 3.23 9.47
CA ILE A 31 -3.34 3.79 9.66
C ILE A 31 -4.41 2.74 10.00
N THR A 32 -4.16 1.45 9.79
CA THR A 32 -5.10 0.36 10.07
C THR A 32 -4.74 -0.48 11.31
N ARG A 33 -3.60 -0.21 11.96
CA ARG A 33 -3.13 -0.99 13.12
C ARG A 33 -3.98 -0.81 14.36
N ASP A 34 -3.97 -1.82 15.22
CA ASP A 34 -4.54 -1.79 16.57
C ASP A 34 -6.04 -1.43 16.60
N LEU A 35 -6.77 -1.77 15.54
CA LEU A 35 -8.22 -1.65 15.52
C LEU A 35 -8.85 -2.82 16.30
N PRO A 36 -9.97 -2.59 17.00
CA PRO A 36 -10.80 -3.66 17.56
C PRO A 36 -11.10 -4.75 16.53
N ALA A 37 -11.21 -5.99 17.00
CA ALA A 37 -11.53 -7.13 16.14
C ALA A 37 -12.96 -7.07 15.58
N THR A 38 -13.86 -6.32 16.21
CA THR A 38 -15.23 -6.13 15.76
C THR A 38 -15.32 -4.91 14.83
N TYR A 39 -15.88 -5.09 13.62
CA TYR A 39 -15.98 -4.00 12.65
C TYR A 39 -16.82 -2.82 13.15
N ALA A 40 -17.88 -3.10 13.91
CA ALA A 40 -18.76 -2.08 14.48
C ALA A 40 -18.01 -1.12 15.44
N GLU A 41 -16.99 -1.61 16.15
CA GLU A 41 -16.16 -0.78 17.02
C GLU A 41 -14.95 -0.21 16.28
N GLY A 42 -14.36 -0.97 15.35
CA GLY A 42 -13.15 -0.56 14.64
C GLY A 42 -13.37 0.49 13.56
N GLU A 43 -14.49 0.45 12.85
CA GLU A 43 -14.81 1.42 11.80
C GLU A 43 -14.83 2.88 12.28
N PRO A 44 -15.56 3.25 13.35
CA PRO A 44 -15.56 4.65 13.81
C PRO A 44 -14.17 5.11 14.30
N ILE A 45 -13.34 4.21 14.84
CA ILE A 45 -11.96 4.53 15.25
C ILE A 45 -11.09 4.77 14.01
N PHE A 46 -11.23 3.94 12.99
CA PHE A 46 -10.51 4.09 11.72
C PHE A 46 -10.87 5.40 11.02
N ASP A 47 -12.16 5.71 10.93
CA ASP A 47 -12.67 6.96 10.37
C ASP A 47 -12.15 8.19 11.14
N ALA A 48 -12.18 8.15 12.48
CA ALA A 48 -11.64 9.22 13.30
C ALA A 48 -10.13 9.40 13.10
N ARG A 49 -9.37 8.31 12.97
CA ARG A 49 -7.94 8.34 12.71
C ARG A 49 -7.61 8.97 11.36
N LEU A 50 -8.38 8.66 10.31
CA LEU A 50 -8.24 9.30 9.00
C LEU A 50 -8.46 10.81 9.09
N LYS A 51 -9.54 11.24 9.74
CA LYS A 51 -9.85 12.67 9.92
C LYS A 51 -8.80 13.41 10.74
N ALA A 52 -8.20 12.75 11.73
CA ALA A 52 -7.10 13.31 12.50
C ALA A 52 -5.79 13.39 11.69
N ARG A 53 -5.52 12.39 10.85
CA ARG A 53 -4.30 12.31 10.02
C ARG A 53 -4.35 13.25 8.82
N PHE A 54 -5.53 13.41 8.23
CA PHE A 54 -5.80 14.20 7.04
C PHE A 54 -6.94 15.19 7.31
N PRO A 55 -6.67 16.27 8.06
CA PRO A 55 -7.67 17.29 8.31
C PRO A 55 -8.13 17.94 6.99
N LEU A 56 -9.34 18.51 6.99
CA LEU A 56 -9.85 19.23 5.83
C LEU A 56 -8.88 20.34 5.39
N GLY A 57 -8.74 20.53 4.08
CA GLY A 57 -7.73 21.40 3.48
C GLY A 57 -6.38 20.74 3.24
N THR A 58 -6.17 19.48 3.68
CA THR A 58 -5.00 18.69 3.28
C THR A 58 -4.92 18.61 1.77
N ALA A 59 -3.73 18.80 1.20
CA ALA A 59 -3.53 18.68 -0.24
C ALA A 59 -3.84 17.25 -0.71
N GLU A 60 -4.59 17.12 -1.81
CA GLU A 60 -5.06 15.82 -2.27
C GLU A 60 -3.90 14.86 -2.59
N ASN A 61 -2.84 15.39 -3.21
CA ASN A 61 -1.63 14.62 -3.52
C ASN A 61 -0.95 14.05 -2.26
N ALA A 62 -0.99 14.77 -1.14
CA ALA A 62 -0.41 14.30 0.12
C ALA A 62 -1.17 13.08 0.68
N ILE A 63 -2.49 13.00 0.48
CA ILE A 63 -3.27 11.81 0.83
C ILE A 63 -2.88 10.64 -0.07
N ILE A 64 -2.85 10.87 -1.39
CA ILE A 64 -2.52 9.85 -2.39
C ILE A 64 -1.15 9.24 -2.09
N GLU A 65 -0.11 10.08 -1.97
CA GLU A 65 1.27 9.65 -1.72
C GLU A 65 1.37 8.85 -0.41
N GLU A 66 0.71 9.30 0.66
CA GLU A 66 0.76 8.61 1.96
C GLU A 66 0.02 7.26 1.95
N LEU A 67 -1.13 7.18 1.28
CA LEU A 67 -1.89 5.94 1.17
C LEU A 67 -1.19 4.92 0.28
N GLU A 68 -0.61 5.35 -0.85
CA GLU A 68 0.20 4.49 -1.71
C GLU A 68 1.46 3.99 -0.99
N ARG A 69 2.16 4.88 -0.26
CA ARG A 69 3.33 4.51 0.57
C ARG A 69 2.98 3.44 1.60
N GLN A 70 1.74 3.43 2.09
CA GLN A 70 1.24 2.43 3.03
C GLN A 70 0.69 1.15 2.36
N GLY A 71 0.69 1.07 1.03
CA GLY A 71 0.26 -0.10 0.27
C GLY A 71 -1.22 -0.10 -0.12
N PHE A 72 -1.94 1.01 0.03
CA PHE A 72 -3.30 1.10 -0.50
C PHE A 72 -3.28 1.22 -2.03
N SER A 73 -4.25 0.59 -2.69
CA SER A 73 -4.51 0.75 -4.11
C SER A 73 -5.51 1.88 -4.36
N ILE A 74 -5.09 2.93 -5.07
CA ILE A 74 -5.93 4.09 -5.40
C ILE A 74 -6.79 3.84 -6.65
N LYS A 75 -8.05 4.27 -6.62
CA LYS A 75 -9.00 4.18 -7.73
C LYS A 75 -9.92 5.41 -7.77
N GLU A 76 -10.43 5.71 -8.96
CA GLU A 76 -11.50 6.68 -9.15
C GLU A 76 -12.87 6.01 -9.06
N GLY A 77 -13.82 6.69 -8.44
CA GLY A 77 -15.19 6.25 -8.26
C GLY A 77 -16.21 7.37 -8.52
N PRO A 78 -17.51 7.07 -8.51
CA PRO A 78 -18.57 8.03 -8.81
C PRO A 78 -18.72 9.15 -7.77
N HIS A 79 -18.11 9.01 -6.59
CA HIS A 79 -18.18 9.97 -5.48
C HIS A 79 -16.81 10.54 -5.10
N GLY A 80 -15.88 10.60 -6.05
CA GLY A 80 -14.50 11.01 -5.81
C GLY A 80 -13.53 9.82 -5.86
N ARG A 81 -12.39 9.97 -5.19
CA ARG A 81 -11.35 8.94 -5.17
C ARG A 81 -11.45 8.09 -3.92
N PHE A 82 -10.96 6.87 -4.05
CA PHE A 82 -10.86 5.97 -2.92
C PHE A 82 -9.59 5.13 -2.99
N ALA A 83 -9.14 4.67 -1.83
CA ALA A 83 -8.02 3.78 -1.66
C ALA A 83 -8.50 2.52 -0.95
N THR A 84 -8.05 1.35 -1.39
CA THR A 84 -8.39 0.08 -0.75
C THR A 84 -7.11 -0.65 -0.32
N PHE A 85 -7.10 -1.15 0.91
CA PHE A 85 -6.14 -2.14 1.38
C PHE A 85 -6.88 -3.41 1.80
N VAL A 86 -6.35 -4.58 1.44
CA VAL A 86 -6.95 -5.89 1.73
C VAL A 86 -5.92 -6.76 2.42
N GLU A 87 -6.13 -7.03 3.72
CA GLU A 87 -5.38 -8.07 4.42
C GLU A 87 -6.06 -9.41 4.16
N LYS A 88 -5.46 -10.20 3.26
CA LYS A 88 -5.97 -11.51 2.89
C LYS A 88 -5.85 -12.49 4.06
N LYS A 89 -6.97 -13.15 4.38
CA LYS A 89 -7.03 -14.26 5.36
C LYS A 89 -7.74 -15.45 4.74
N LEU A 90 -7.59 -16.62 5.37
CA LEU A 90 -8.13 -17.88 4.86
C LEU A 90 -9.67 -17.90 4.76
N ILE A 91 -10.38 -17.27 5.69
CA ILE A 91 -11.87 -17.32 5.77
C ILE A 91 -12.49 -15.96 5.51
N VAL A 92 -12.08 -14.92 6.25
CA VAL A 92 -12.60 -13.55 6.10
C VAL A 92 -11.42 -12.60 6.00
N SER A 93 -11.23 -12.01 4.83
CA SER A 93 -10.21 -10.97 4.63
C SER A 93 -10.69 -9.65 5.26
N ASN A 94 -9.77 -8.93 5.88
CA ASN A 94 -10.06 -7.57 6.34
C ASN A 94 -9.89 -6.60 5.18
N ILE A 95 -10.81 -5.63 5.06
CA ILE A 95 -10.79 -4.60 4.03
C ILE A 95 -10.89 -3.23 4.69
N TRP A 96 -9.99 -2.34 4.30
CA TRP A 96 -10.04 -0.92 4.64
C TRP A 96 -10.21 -0.12 3.37
N ASN A 97 -11.25 0.70 3.35
CA ASN A 97 -11.47 1.67 2.29
C ASN A 97 -11.36 3.08 2.87
N VAL A 98 -10.59 3.91 2.18
CA VAL A 98 -10.49 5.35 2.44
C VAL A 98 -11.15 6.05 1.27
N GLY A 99 -12.18 6.85 1.52
CA GLY A 99 -12.78 7.70 0.49
C GLY A 99 -12.51 9.17 0.78
N TRP A 100 -12.27 9.97 -0.26
CA TRP A 100 -12.17 11.42 -0.12
C TRP A 100 -12.73 12.15 -1.34
N GLU A 101 -13.15 13.38 -1.07
CA GLU A 101 -13.51 14.37 -2.08
C GLU A 101 -12.53 15.55 -1.96
N ALA A 102 -12.15 16.14 -3.10
CA ALA A 102 -11.23 17.27 -3.16
C ALA A 102 -11.82 18.40 -4.00
N GLU A 103 -11.66 19.62 -3.52
CA GLU A 103 -12.03 20.86 -4.18
C GLU A 103 -10.78 21.74 -4.30
N ASN A 104 -10.50 22.23 -5.50
CA ASN A 104 -9.31 23.05 -5.78
C ASN A 104 -7.99 22.40 -5.31
N GLY A 105 -7.89 21.07 -5.42
CA GLY A 105 -6.70 20.30 -5.02
C GLY A 105 -6.56 20.08 -3.50
N ALA A 106 -7.55 20.45 -2.71
CA ALA A 106 -7.57 20.28 -1.26
C ALA A 106 -8.78 19.46 -0.82
N VAL A 107 -8.59 18.63 0.21
CA VAL A 107 -9.60 17.69 0.69
C VAL A 107 -10.74 18.44 1.35
N SER A 108 -11.95 18.28 0.82
CA SER A 108 -13.19 18.84 1.38
C SER A 108 -13.93 17.83 2.26
N LYS A 109 -13.66 16.53 2.09
CA LYS A 109 -14.26 15.45 2.87
C LYS A 109 -13.38 14.20 2.84
N ILE A 110 -13.33 13.47 3.94
CA ILE A 110 -12.66 12.18 4.05
C ILE A 110 -13.43 11.25 4.99
N TRP A 111 -13.45 9.96 4.67
CA TRP A 111 -14.06 8.93 5.51
C TRP A 111 -13.36 7.58 5.38
N GLY A 112 -13.50 6.76 6.42
CA GLY A 112 -13.03 5.38 6.46
C GLY A 112 -14.16 4.37 6.56
N VAL A 113 -14.00 3.22 5.92
CA VAL A 113 -14.85 2.04 6.10
C VAL A 113 -13.95 0.85 6.42
N TYR A 114 -14.28 0.10 7.46
CA TYR A 114 -13.52 -1.08 7.89
C TYR A 114 -14.47 -2.28 8.01
N GLY A 115 -14.18 -3.35 7.26
CA GLY A 115 -15.08 -4.50 7.19
C GLY A 115 -14.39 -5.81 6.82
N GLY A 116 -15.19 -6.87 6.79
CA GLY A 116 -14.78 -8.21 6.40
C GLY A 116 -15.37 -8.63 5.08
N ARG A 117 -14.59 -9.38 4.28
CA ARG A 117 -15.06 -10.03 3.06
C ARG A 117 -14.76 -11.52 3.12
N GLY A 118 -15.82 -12.32 3.13
CA GLY A 118 -15.75 -13.77 2.94
C GLY A 118 -15.66 -14.18 1.47
N PRO A 119 -15.50 -15.48 1.20
CA PRO A 119 -15.64 -16.07 -0.14
C PRO A 119 -17.02 -15.83 -0.75
#